data_AF-A0A843T775-F1
#
_entry.id   AF-A0A843T775-F1
#
_cell.length_a   1.000
_cell.length_b   1.000
_cell.length_c   1.000
_cell.angle_alpha   90.00
_cell.angle_beta   90.00
_cell.angle_gamma   90.00
#
_symmetry.space_group_name_H-M   'P 1'
#
loop_
_entity.id
_entity.type
_entity.pdbx_description
1 polymer ?
#
loop_
_entity_poly.entity_id
_entity_poly.type
_entity_poly.pdbx_seq_one_letter_code
_entity_poly.pdbx_strand_id
1 'polypeptide(L)'
;MKPAIQVTEDGPYLVTGVEDLRTWLGEPIPTQPEMKLCRCGQSQTKPFCDGTHATIGFSGAKDPNRVPDRRDTYAGLQVTVLDNRGICQHSGFCTDRLATVFHADSEPFVTPSGGRMDEIIRAVRDCPSGALSFAIDGMEAREHVDLPRRPEIEVSKDGPYRITGGILLTDGQGNDVPRAEGASREHYALCRCGASQNKPFCSGMHYYVEFRDPVPDADHEPTVFEWAGGLPALTRMTRLFYEKHVPDDPLLAPVFAQMSVDHPERVAKWLAEVFGGPRYYSTRYGGYNRMVGEHIGKGLTEAQRARWASLMCKAAQEAGLPNDAEFQSVFHSYIEWGSRLAVENSQANAHPPANMPMPSWGWDTAVGPPGSRVSALAAPAEADEPAPSLPGPDEAPGFAAHIKPLFRARDRRSMRFAFDLWSYDDVREHADAILGRIRNGSMPCDGAWPAERIAVLERWIEASCPE
;
A
#
# COMPACT_ATOMS: atom_id res chain seq x y z
N MET A 1 -19.09 3.03 -22.27
CA MET A 1 -18.44 3.24 -23.57
C MET A 1 -17.26 2.29 -23.68
N LYS A 2 -16.87 1.83 -24.88
CA LYS A 2 -15.68 0.99 -25.01
C LYS A 2 -14.44 1.84 -24.70
N PRO A 3 -13.53 1.41 -23.80
CA PRO A 3 -12.32 2.16 -23.49
C PRO A 3 -11.46 2.42 -24.72
N ALA A 4 -11.09 3.68 -24.96
CA ALA A 4 -10.24 4.07 -26.08
C ALA A 4 -9.37 5.28 -25.74
N ILE A 5 -8.24 5.40 -26.43
CA ILE A 5 -7.31 6.52 -26.39
C ILE A 5 -7.12 6.99 -27.83
N GLN A 6 -7.44 8.25 -28.10
CA GLN A 6 -7.14 8.91 -29.36
C GLN A 6 -5.92 9.83 -29.21
N VAL A 7 -4.95 9.68 -30.09
CA VAL A 7 -3.77 10.55 -30.18
C VAL A 7 -4.13 11.73 -31.08
N THR A 8 -4.33 12.89 -30.47
CA THR A 8 -4.56 14.12 -31.26
C THR A 8 -3.26 14.63 -31.87
N GLU A 9 -3.36 15.23 -33.05
CA GLU A 9 -2.25 15.90 -33.72
C GLU A 9 -1.70 17.01 -32.81
N ASP A 10 -0.40 16.94 -32.51
CA ASP A 10 0.32 17.92 -31.66
C ASP A 10 -0.37 18.28 -30.33
N GLY A 11 -1.27 17.42 -29.86
CA GLY A 11 -2.12 17.67 -28.71
C GLY A 11 -2.12 16.55 -27.67
N PRO A 12 -3.08 16.56 -26.73
CA PRO A 12 -3.20 15.57 -25.68
C PRO A 12 -3.67 14.20 -26.19
N TYR A 13 -3.67 13.22 -25.29
CA TYR A 13 -4.45 12.00 -25.49
C TYR A 13 -5.90 12.26 -25.08
N LEU A 14 -6.86 11.99 -25.97
CA LEU A 14 -8.28 11.97 -25.62
C LEU A 14 -8.63 10.57 -25.15
N VAL A 15 -9.01 10.43 -23.89
CA VAL A 15 -9.33 9.15 -23.27
C VAL A 15 -10.84 9.08 -23.06
N THR A 16 -11.46 8.00 -23.51
CA THR A 16 -12.90 7.77 -23.37
C THR A 16 -13.17 6.42 -22.72
N GLY A 17 -14.14 6.38 -21.81
CA GLY A 17 -14.62 5.14 -21.19
C GLY A 17 -13.61 4.36 -20.33
N VAL A 18 -12.48 4.95 -19.94
CA VAL A 18 -11.54 4.35 -18.97
C VAL A 18 -11.95 4.75 -17.56
N GLU A 19 -12.28 3.76 -16.72
CA GLU A 19 -12.72 3.97 -15.33
C GLU A 19 -11.55 3.89 -14.33
N ASP A 20 -10.54 3.06 -14.61
CA ASP A 20 -9.36 2.87 -13.76
C ASP A 20 -8.18 3.75 -14.26
N LEU A 21 -8.00 4.91 -13.63
CA LEU A 21 -6.80 5.76 -13.76
C LEU A 21 -6.13 5.87 -12.40
N ARG A 22 -4.82 5.61 -12.31
CA ARG A 22 -4.10 5.54 -11.03
C ARG A 22 -2.73 6.22 -11.06
N THR A 23 -2.25 6.66 -9.90
CA THR A 23 -0.86 7.10 -9.70
C THR A 23 0.08 5.88 -9.61
N TRP A 24 1.40 6.13 -9.63
CA TRP A 24 2.42 5.09 -9.40
C TRP A 24 2.36 4.48 -8.00
N LEU A 25 1.68 5.12 -7.06
CA LEU A 25 1.42 4.60 -5.71
C LEU A 25 0.22 3.65 -5.66
N GLY A 26 -0.53 3.51 -6.77
CA GLY A 26 -1.75 2.72 -6.85
C GLY A 26 -3.02 3.48 -6.44
N GLU A 27 -2.91 4.79 -6.19
CA GLU A 27 -4.02 5.64 -5.77
C GLU A 27 -4.91 6.01 -6.95
N PRO A 28 -6.24 5.99 -6.80
CA PRO A 28 -7.15 6.36 -7.87
C PRO A 28 -7.08 7.86 -8.17
N ILE A 29 -7.03 8.20 -9.45
CA ILE A 29 -7.22 9.57 -9.95
C ILE A 29 -8.65 9.69 -10.45
N PRO A 30 -9.43 10.71 -10.04
CA PRO A 30 -10.80 10.89 -10.49
C PRO A 30 -10.92 10.90 -12.02
N THR A 31 -11.81 10.07 -12.55
CA THR A 31 -12.05 9.92 -14.00
C THR A 31 -13.34 10.61 -14.42
N GLN A 32 -13.42 10.95 -15.71
CA GLN A 32 -14.63 11.42 -16.38
C GLN A 32 -14.89 10.53 -17.60
N PRO A 33 -16.14 10.46 -18.12
CA PRO A 33 -16.45 9.66 -19.31
C PRO A 33 -15.55 9.97 -20.50
N GLU A 34 -15.14 11.24 -20.61
CA GLU A 34 -14.11 11.72 -21.52
C GLU A 34 -13.14 12.64 -20.77
N MET A 35 -11.84 12.48 -21.01
CA MET A 35 -10.80 13.30 -20.37
C MET A 35 -9.60 13.49 -21.31
N LYS A 36 -8.78 14.52 -21.05
CA LYS A 36 -7.59 14.83 -21.84
C LYS A 36 -6.34 14.62 -20.99
N LEU A 37 -5.47 13.68 -21.37
CA LEU A 37 -4.20 13.46 -20.68
C LEU A 37 -3.06 14.22 -21.35
N CYS A 38 -2.21 14.86 -20.55
CA CYS A 38 -1.06 15.61 -21.01
C CYS A 38 -0.05 14.69 -21.71
N ARG A 39 0.31 15.06 -22.94
CA ARG A 39 1.36 14.38 -23.72
C ARG A 39 2.65 15.19 -23.84
N CYS A 40 2.57 16.52 -23.65
CA CYS A 40 3.68 17.43 -23.86
C CYS A 40 4.63 17.59 -22.67
N GLY A 41 4.29 17.04 -21.50
CA GLY A 41 5.11 17.15 -20.29
C GLY A 41 5.07 18.51 -19.58
N GLN A 42 4.35 19.50 -20.09
CA GLN A 42 4.39 20.88 -19.57
C GLN A 42 3.06 21.37 -18.95
N SER A 43 2.02 20.53 -18.89
CA SER A 43 0.77 20.94 -18.26
C SER A 43 0.95 21.22 -16.76
N GLN A 44 0.26 22.23 -16.22
CA GLN A 44 0.27 22.57 -14.81
C GLN A 44 -0.73 21.72 -13.99
N THR A 45 -1.64 21.01 -14.66
CA THR A 45 -2.67 20.16 -14.04
C THR A 45 -2.48 18.68 -14.38
N LYS A 46 -1.23 18.24 -14.53
CA LYS A 46 -0.89 16.83 -14.80
C LYS A 46 -1.58 15.89 -13.80
N PRO A 47 -2.02 14.70 -14.25
CA PRO A 47 -1.82 14.14 -15.58
C PRO A 47 -2.75 14.71 -16.66
N PHE A 48 -3.66 15.61 -16.33
CA PHE A 48 -4.58 16.21 -17.29
C PHE A 48 -3.90 17.27 -18.15
N CYS A 49 -4.53 17.58 -19.28
CA CYS A 49 -4.08 18.62 -20.20
C CYS A 49 -4.83 19.93 -19.97
N ASP A 50 -4.08 21.00 -19.73
CA ASP A 50 -4.57 22.39 -19.61
C ASP A 50 -4.46 23.23 -20.90
N GLY A 51 -3.94 22.64 -21.99
CA GLY A 51 -3.74 23.34 -23.27
C GLY A 51 -2.34 23.89 -23.50
N THR A 52 -1.41 23.76 -22.54
CA THR A 52 -0.04 24.27 -22.66
C THR A 52 0.70 23.75 -23.92
N HIS A 53 0.35 22.58 -24.45
CA HIS A 53 0.94 22.04 -25.68
C HIS A 53 0.86 23.01 -26.88
N ALA A 54 -0.24 23.77 -27.00
CA ALA A 54 -0.46 24.69 -28.11
C ALA A 54 0.44 25.94 -28.02
N THR A 55 0.73 26.41 -26.81
CA THR A 55 1.55 27.61 -26.59
C THR A 55 3.04 27.33 -26.71
N ILE A 56 3.48 26.12 -26.35
CA ILE A 56 4.90 25.74 -26.42
C ILE A 56 5.31 25.12 -27.77
N GLY A 57 4.36 24.98 -28.72
CA GLY A 57 4.62 24.36 -30.02
C GLY A 57 5.01 22.89 -29.91
N PHE A 58 4.36 22.14 -29.02
CA PHE A 58 4.64 20.71 -28.85
C PHE A 58 4.39 19.94 -30.15
N SER A 59 5.36 19.15 -30.59
CA SER A 59 5.21 18.26 -31.73
C SER A 59 5.05 16.80 -31.31
N GLY A 60 4.03 16.17 -31.88
CA GLY A 60 3.73 14.75 -31.76
C GLY A 60 4.50 13.85 -32.71
N ALA A 61 5.36 14.39 -33.57
CA ALA A 61 6.09 13.65 -34.59
C ALA A 61 7.09 12.63 -33.98
N LYS A 62 7.30 11.53 -34.70
CA LYS A 62 8.38 10.57 -34.42
C LYS A 62 9.71 11.15 -34.85
N ASP A 63 10.74 10.95 -34.04
CA ASP A 63 12.11 11.27 -34.40
C ASP A 63 12.59 10.27 -35.48
N PRO A 64 13.21 10.73 -36.58
CA PRO A 64 13.85 9.84 -37.56
C PRO A 64 15.02 9.04 -36.98
N ASN A 65 15.66 9.52 -35.90
CA ASN A 65 16.76 8.85 -35.20
C ASN A 65 16.32 7.92 -34.07
N ARG A 66 15.02 7.65 -33.92
CA ARG A 66 14.51 6.69 -32.94
C ARG A 66 15.13 5.31 -33.16
N VAL A 67 15.14 4.49 -32.10
CA VAL A 67 15.51 3.08 -32.22
C VAL A 67 14.66 2.41 -33.32
N PRO A 68 15.30 1.81 -34.35
CA PRO A 68 14.57 1.19 -35.44
C PRO A 68 13.64 0.09 -34.97
N ASP A 69 12.55 -0.10 -35.72
CA ASP A 69 11.71 -1.29 -35.59
C ASP A 69 12.51 -2.50 -36.06
N ARG A 70 12.97 -3.31 -35.10
CA ARG A 70 13.74 -4.53 -35.37
C ARG A 70 13.44 -5.55 -34.29
N ARG A 71 12.94 -6.71 -34.72
CA ARG A 71 12.68 -7.83 -33.85
C ARG A 71 13.87 -8.77 -33.79
N ASP A 72 14.53 -8.81 -32.63
CA ASP A 72 15.63 -9.71 -32.33
C ASP A 72 15.10 -11.01 -31.69
N THR A 73 15.74 -12.13 -32.03
CA THR A 73 15.37 -13.48 -31.56
C THR A 73 16.54 -14.13 -30.85
N TYR A 74 16.32 -14.57 -29.61
CA TYR A 74 17.32 -15.21 -28.77
C TYR A 74 16.85 -16.62 -28.42
N ALA A 75 17.47 -17.63 -29.02
CA ALA A 75 17.14 -19.03 -28.77
C ALA A 75 17.70 -19.50 -27.42
N GLY A 76 16.86 -20.16 -26.63
CA GLY A 76 17.23 -20.81 -25.38
C GLY A 76 16.94 -22.31 -25.40
N LEU A 77 17.35 -23.01 -24.34
CA LEU A 77 17.08 -24.45 -24.18
C LEU A 77 15.60 -24.75 -23.90
N GLN A 78 14.89 -23.87 -23.19
CA GLN A 78 13.49 -24.06 -22.77
C GLN A 78 12.52 -23.14 -23.50
N VAL A 79 12.94 -21.91 -23.77
CA VAL A 79 12.14 -20.87 -24.44
C VAL A 79 13.03 -19.99 -25.31
N THR A 80 12.44 -19.45 -26.37
CA THR A 80 13.04 -18.40 -27.19
C THR A 80 12.50 -17.06 -26.74
N VAL A 81 13.37 -16.09 -26.45
CA VAL A 81 12.96 -14.72 -26.12
C VAL A 81 12.96 -13.88 -27.39
N LEU A 82 11.92 -13.08 -27.56
CA LEU A 82 11.73 -12.17 -28.67
C LEU A 82 11.74 -10.75 -28.12
N ASP A 83 12.57 -9.87 -28.68
CA ASP A 83 12.74 -8.49 -28.22
C ASP A 83 12.64 -7.53 -29.40
N ASN A 84 11.91 -6.43 -29.24
CA ASN A 84 11.96 -5.32 -30.17
C ASN A 84 12.31 -4.05 -29.39
N ARG A 85 13.59 -3.67 -29.42
CA ARG A 85 14.09 -2.47 -28.75
C ARG A 85 13.45 -1.18 -29.26
N GLY A 86 12.89 -1.17 -30.48
CA GLY A 86 12.08 -0.07 -31.01
C GLY A 86 10.78 0.18 -30.22
N ILE A 87 10.35 -0.76 -29.38
CA ILE A 87 9.18 -0.66 -28.49
C ILE A 87 9.59 -0.32 -27.05
N CYS A 88 10.84 -0.56 -26.69
CA CYS A 88 11.29 -0.49 -25.31
C CYS A 88 11.14 0.92 -24.73
N GLN A 89 10.48 1.02 -23.57
CA GLN A 89 10.42 2.27 -22.81
C GLN A 89 11.63 2.46 -21.86
N HIS A 90 12.58 1.52 -21.87
CA HIS A 90 13.76 1.48 -21.00
C HIS A 90 13.44 1.48 -19.50
N SER A 91 12.44 0.69 -19.06
CA SER A 91 12.00 0.67 -17.66
C SER A 91 12.91 -0.06 -16.67
N GLY A 92 13.97 -0.74 -17.12
CA GLY A 92 14.86 -1.55 -16.26
C GLY A 92 14.27 -2.85 -15.71
N PHE A 93 12.94 -3.03 -15.72
CA PHE A 93 12.28 -4.19 -15.07
C PHE A 93 12.82 -5.57 -15.46
N CYS A 94 13.23 -5.80 -16.72
CA CYS A 94 13.80 -7.08 -17.12
C CYS A 94 15.24 -7.27 -16.61
N THR A 95 16.09 -6.25 -16.73
CA THR A 95 17.49 -6.28 -16.28
C THR A 95 17.61 -6.31 -14.77
N ASP A 96 16.75 -5.58 -14.06
CA ASP A 96 16.80 -5.49 -12.60
C ASP A 96 16.30 -6.78 -11.93
N ARG A 97 15.32 -7.46 -12.55
CA ARG A 97 14.67 -8.65 -11.96
C ARG A 97 15.31 -9.96 -12.37
N LEU A 98 15.91 -10.03 -13.56
CA LEU A 98 16.47 -11.28 -14.08
C LEU A 98 17.76 -11.01 -14.85
N ALA A 99 18.73 -10.39 -14.16
CA ALA A 99 20.05 -10.04 -14.68
C ALA A 99 20.85 -11.23 -15.21
N THR A 100 20.52 -12.47 -14.83
CA THR A 100 21.14 -13.68 -15.41
C THR A 100 20.68 -13.96 -16.84
N VAL A 101 19.55 -13.36 -17.26
CA VAL A 101 18.96 -13.50 -18.60
C VAL A 101 19.04 -12.20 -19.39
N PHE A 102 18.76 -11.04 -18.78
CA PHE A 102 18.74 -9.74 -19.45
C PHE A 102 19.89 -8.86 -18.98
N HIS A 103 20.77 -8.47 -19.89
CA HIS A 103 22.05 -7.84 -19.56
C HIS A 103 22.05 -6.36 -19.98
N ALA A 104 22.10 -5.43 -19.03
CA ALA A 104 22.08 -4.00 -19.35
C ALA A 104 23.28 -3.55 -20.20
N ASP A 105 24.47 -4.09 -19.91
CA ASP A 105 25.74 -3.58 -20.43
C ASP A 105 26.52 -4.59 -21.29
N SER A 106 25.86 -5.64 -21.81
CA SER A 106 26.52 -6.64 -22.65
C SER A 106 25.67 -7.09 -23.83
N GLU A 107 26.37 -7.56 -24.88
CA GLU A 107 25.75 -8.25 -26.01
C GLU A 107 26.22 -9.72 -26.05
N PRO A 108 25.32 -10.70 -26.30
CA PRO A 108 23.89 -10.50 -26.59
C PRO A 108 23.13 -9.98 -25.38
N PHE A 109 22.18 -9.06 -25.62
CA PHE A 109 21.31 -8.51 -24.58
C PHE A 109 20.59 -9.59 -23.76
N VAL A 110 20.18 -10.68 -24.41
CA VAL A 110 19.42 -11.76 -23.78
C VAL A 110 20.16 -13.08 -23.86
N THR A 111 20.26 -13.78 -22.72
CA THR A 111 20.70 -15.17 -22.61
C THR A 111 19.58 -16.01 -21.99
N PRO A 112 18.61 -16.52 -22.76
CA PRO A 112 17.43 -17.18 -22.21
C PRO A 112 17.77 -18.39 -21.34
N SER A 113 18.84 -19.13 -21.65
CA SER A 113 19.27 -20.29 -20.86
C SER A 113 19.88 -19.93 -19.49
N GLY A 114 19.99 -18.65 -19.14
CA GLY A 114 20.51 -18.16 -17.86
C GLY A 114 19.50 -18.12 -16.71
N GLY A 115 18.24 -18.49 -16.96
CA GLY A 115 17.17 -18.49 -15.95
C GLY A 115 16.17 -19.63 -16.17
N ARG A 116 15.27 -19.82 -15.21
CA ARG A 116 14.19 -20.79 -15.35
C ARG A 116 13.11 -20.24 -16.28
N MET A 117 12.44 -21.11 -17.03
CA MET A 117 11.32 -20.73 -17.92
C MET A 117 10.25 -19.89 -17.23
N ASP A 118 9.85 -20.24 -16.00
CA ASP A 118 8.81 -19.50 -15.28
C ASP A 118 9.24 -18.07 -14.89
N GLU A 119 10.52 -17.87 -14.58
CA GLU A 119 11.10 -16.55 -14.28
C GLU A 119 11.18 -15.69 -15.55
N ILE A 120 11.57 -16.29 -16.68
CA ILE A 120 11.64 -15.60 -17.98
C ILE A 120 10.24 -15.16 -18.42
N ILE A 121 9.25 -16.06 -18.36
CA ILE A 121 7.87 -15.74 -18.72
C ILE A 121 7.33 -14.60 -17.86
N ARG A 122 7.61 -14.59 -16.55
CA ARG A 122 7.24 -13.48 -15.66
C ARG A 122 7.91 -12.18 -16.07
N ALA A 123 9.23 -12.19 -16.32
CA ALA A 123 9.96 -11.00 -16.75
C ALA A 123 9.44 -10.43 -18.09
N VAL A 124 9.08 -11.31 -19.03
CA VAL A 124 8.45 -10.92 -20.31
C VAL A 124 7.08 -10.28 -20.08
N ARG A 125 6.20 -10.90 -19.28
CA ARG A 125 4.87 -10.37 -18.94
C ARG A 125 4.91 -9.03 -18.22
N ASP A 126 5.96 -8.83 -17.42
CA ASP A 126 6.16 -7.61 -16.66
C ASP A 126 6.75 -6.46 -17.51
N CYS A 127 7.13 -6.72 -18.77
CA CYS A 127 7.62 -5.70 -19.69
C CYS A 127 6.52 -4.65 -19.95
N PRO A 128 6.60 -3.43 -19.40
CA PRO A 128 5.45 -2.55 -19.38
C PRO A 128 5.16 -1.92 -20.75
N SER A 129 6.11 -1.96 -21.69
CA SER A 129 5.91 -1.49 -23.07
C SER A 129 5.48 -2.60 -24.02
N GLY A 130 5.52 -3.86 -23.59
CA GLY A 130 5.28 -5.02 -24.47
C GLY A 130 6.37 -5.21 -25.52
N ALA A 131 7.60 -4.77 -25.23
CA ALA A 131 8.76 -4.96 -26.12
C ALA A 131 9.26 -6.40 -26.15
N LEU A 132 9.01 -7.14 -25.06
CA LEU A 132 9.39 -8.53 -24.91
C LEU A 132 8.21 -9.45 -25.23
N SER A 133 8.52 -10.60 -25.82
CA SER A 133 7.63 -11.75 -26.00
C SER A 133 8.46 -13.04 -25.89
N PHE A 134 7.81 -14.20 -25.98
CA PHE A 134 8.51 -15.47 -26.03
C PHE A 134 7.84 -16.45 -26.99
N ALA A 135 8.63 -17.42 -27.45
CA ALA A 135 8.16 -18.53 -28.25
C ALA A 135 8.51 -19.86 -27.60
N ILE A 136 7.60 -20.83 -27.77
CA ILE A 136 7.77 -22.24 -27.39
C ILE A 136 7.71 -23.05 -28.68
N ASP A 137 8.68 -23.93 -28.89
CA ASP A 137 8.78 -24.77 -30.10
C ASP A 137 8.71 -23.97 -31.41
N GLY A 138 9.31 -22.76 -31.41
CA GLY A 138 9.35 -21.87 -32.57
C GLY A 138 8.04 -21.09 -32.83
N MET A 139 7.00 -21.29 -32.03
CA MET A 139 5.74 -20.57 -32.13
C MET A 139 5.64 -19.51 -31.04
N GLU A 140 5.37 -18.25 -31.42
CA GLU A 140 5.15 -17.18 -30.46
C GLU A 140 3.91 -17.45 -29.62
N ALA A 141 4.09 -17.46 -28.30
CA ALA A 141 3.06 -17.74 -27.31
C ALA A 141 2.37 -16.44 -26.85
N ARG A 142 1.86 -15.64 -27.79
CA ARG A 142 1.36 -14.27 -27.52
C ARG A 142 0.21 -14.25 -26.52
N GLU A 143 -0.68 -15.24 -26.57
CA GLU A 143 -1.79 -15.41 -25.63
C GLU A 143 -1.33 -15.64 -24.18
N HIS A 144 -0.09 -16.09 -24.00
CA HIS A 144 0.52 -16.24 -22.68
C HIS A 144 1.26 -14.98 -22.23
N VAL A 145 1.49 -14.00 -23.10
CA VAL A 145 2.06 -12.68 -22.78
C VAL A 145 0.94 -11.67 -22.54
N ASP A 146 -0.01 -11.58 -23.46
CA ASP A 146 -1.13 -10.64 -23.47
C ASP A 146 -2.30 -11.19 -22.62
N LEU A 147 -2.09 -11.25 -21.30
CA LEU A 147 -3.09 -11.75 -20.36
C LEU A 147 -4.31 -10.81 -20.24
N PRO A 148 -5.53 -11.34 -20.06
CA PRO A 148 -6.72 -10.51 -19.92
C PRO A 148 -6.67 -9.70 -18.61
N ARG A 149 -6.45 -8.39 -18.73
CA ARG A 149 -6.53 -7.42 -17.64
C ARG A 149 -7.72 -6.48 -17.81
N ARG A 150 -8.10 -5.82 -16.72
CA ARG A 150 -9.05 -4.71 -16.80
C ARG A 150 -8.39 -3.52 -17.52
N PRO A 151 -9.14 -2.78 -18.35
CA PRO A 151 -8.69 -1.53 -18.94
C PRO A 151 -8.23 -0.55 -17.86
N GLU A 152 -6.94 -0.23 -17.82
CA GLU A 152 -6.35 0.66 -16.81
C GLU A 152 -5.27 1.55 -17.43
N ILE A 153 -5.14 2.76 -16.88
CA ILE A 153 -4.04 3.68 -17.15
C ILE A 153 -3.31 3.96 -15.82
N GLU A 154 -2.05 3.57 -15.74
CA GLU A 154 -1.14 3.96 -14.64
C GLU A 154 -0.31 5.17 -15.08
N VAL A 155 -0.30 6.22 -14.25
CA VAL A 155 0.62 7.35 -14.35
C VAL A 155 1.90 6.99 -13.61
N SER A 156 2.91 6.48 -14.33
CA SER A 156 4.19 6.11 -13.69
C SER A 156 4.96 7.36 -13.24
N LYS A 157 5.65 7.25 -12.09
CA LYS A 157 6.47 8.32 -11.52
C LYS A 157 7.52 8.76 -12.54
N ASP A 158 7.60 10.06 -12.81
CA ASP A 158 8.64 10.64 -13.68
C ASP A 158 8.67 10.05 -15.11
N GLY A 159 7.60 9.36 -15.52
CA GLY A 159 7.65 8.43 -16.64
C GLY A 159 6.37 8.43 -17.48
N PRO A 160 6.19 7.43 -18.35
CA PRO A 160 5.06 7.34 -19.26
C PRO A 160 3.73 7.00 -18.59
N TYR A 161 2.65 7.07 -19.36
CA TYR A 161 1.43 6.33 -19.02
C TYR A 161 1.62 4.86 -19.41
N ARG A 162 1.31 3.93 -18.49
CA ARG A 162 1.29 2.49 -18.79
C ARG A 162 -0.15 2.05 -18.95
N ILE A 163 -0.43 1.48 -20.10
CA ILE A 163 -1.78 1.10 -20.52
C ILE A 163 -1.88 -0.41 -20.45
N THR A 164 -2.96 -0.94 -19.89
CA THR A 164 -3.25 -2.38 -19.84
C THR A 164 -4.71 -2.67 -20.18
N GLY A 165 -5.04 -3.94 -20.42
CA GLY A 165 -6.41 -4.39 -20.65
C GLY A 165 -6.94 -4.10 -22.06
N GLY A 166 -6.06 -3.92 -23.04
CA GLY A 166 -6.44 -3.84 -24.45
C GLY A 166 -7.20 -2.57 -24.84
N ILE A 167 -6.92 -1.44 -24.17
CA ILE A 167 -7.50 -0.14 -24.54
C ILE A 167 -7.07 0.20 -25.97
N LEU A 168 -8.03 0.52 -26.84
CA LEU A 168 -7.78 0.86 -28.23
C LEU A 168 -6.95 2.15 -28.35
N LEU A 169 -5.99 2.20 -29.28
CA LEU A 169 -5.18 3.39 -29.55
C LEU A 169 -5.35 3.83 -31.00
N THR A 170 -5.97 4.99 -31.22
CA THR A 170 -6.24 5.53 -32.55
C THR A 170 -5.59 6.88 -32.79
N ASP A 171 -5.40 7.25 -34.06
CA ASP A 171 -4.97 8.59 -34.47
C ASP A 171 -6.15 9.59 -34.48
N GLY A 172 -5.87 10.85 -34.82
CA GLY A 172 -6.88 11.92 -34.91
C GLY A 172 -8.00 11.66 -35.92
N GLN A 173 -7.78 10.75 -36.87
CA GLN A 173 -8.75 10.33 -37.89
C GLN A 173 -9.50 9.04 -37.51
N GLY A 174 -9.14 8.42 -36.38
CA GLY A 174 -9.76 7.20 -35.87
C GLY A 174 -9.14 5.89 -36.37
N ASN A 175 -8.03 5.93 -37.11
CA ASN A 175 -7.32 4.72 -37.55
C ASN A 175 -6.45 4.17 -36.42
N ASP A 176 -6.17 2.87 -36.44
CA ASP A 176 -5.23 2.24 -35.49
C ASP A 176 -3.83 2.86 -35.63
N VAL A 177 -3.22 3.27 -34.52
CA VAL A 177 -1.87 3.85 -34.55
C VAL A 177 -0.85 2.79 -35.00
N PRO A 178 0.01 3.07 -36.00
CA PRO A 178 1.03 2.14 -36.44
C PRO A 178 2.00 1.73 -35.30
N ARG A 179 2.17 0.42 -35.14
CA ARG A 179 3.02 -0.21 -34.12
C ARG A 179 4.18 -0.97 -34.76
N ALA A 180 5.27 -1.07 -34.01
CA ALA A 180 6.42 -1.87 -34.39
C ALA A 180 6.08 -3.38 -34.35
N GLU A 181 6.89 -4.20 -35.03
CA GLU A 181 6.68 -5.63 -35.11
C GLU A 181 6.68 -6.28 -33.71
N GLY A 182 5.69 -7.12 -33.41
CA GLY A 182 5.59 -7.81 -32.13
C GLY A 182 5.09 -6.94 -30.97
N ALA A 183 4.60 -5.72 -31.22
CA ALA A 183 3.98 -4.91 -30.19
C ALA A 183 2.73 -5.57 -29.59
N SER A 184 2.66 -5.59 -28.27
CA SER A 184 1.44 -5.98 -27.57
C SER A 184 0.29 -5.03 -27.90
N ARG A 185 -0.91 -5.60 -28.05
CA ARG A 185 -2.17 -4.85 -28.13
C ARG A 185 -2.85 -4.76 -26.77
N GLU A 186 -2.48 -5.63 -25.84
CA GLU A 186 -3.05 -5.67 -24.50
C GLU A 186 -2.41 -4.61 -23.60
N HIS A 187 -1.09 -4.38 -23.70
CA HIS A 187 -0.40 -3.34 -22.95
C HIS A 187 0.67 -2.60 -23.75
N TYR A 188 0.89 -1.33 -23.41
CA TYR A 188 1.87 -0.47 -24.06
C TYR A 188 2.14 0.78 -23.21
N ALA A 189 3.20 1.52 -23.52
CA ALA A 189 3.57 2.73 -22.80
C ALA A 189 3.52 3.98 -23.68
N LEU A 190 2.77 5.00 -23.24
CA LEU A 190 2.59 6.27 -23.94
C LEU A 190 3.45 7.38 -23.34
N CYS A 191 4.08 8.17 -24.19
CA CYS A 191 4.93 9.28 -23.78
C CYS A 191 4.13 10.34 -23.03
N ARG A 192 4.65 10.76 -21.87
CA ARG A 192 4.05 11.80 -21.04
C ARG A 192 4.94 13.04 -20.89
N CYS A 193 6.24 12.89 -21.11
CA CYS A 193 7.24 13.95 -20.94
C CYS A 193 7.39 14.89 -22.14
N GLY A 194 6.72 14.63 -23.27
CA GLY A 194 6.88 15.39 -24.51
C GLY A 194 8.16 15.13 -25.30
N ALA A 195 9.16 14.46 -24.73
CA ALA A 195 10.49 14.30 -25.34
C ALA A 195 10.74 12.95 -26.04
N SER A 196 9.79 12.01 -26.03
CA SER A 196 10.02 10.68 -26.64
C SER A 196 10.42 10.78 -28.12
N GLN A 197 11.37 9.96 -28.54
CA GLN A 197 11.74 9.81 -29.95
C GLN A 197 10.74 8.94 -30.71
N ASN A 198 9.96 8.10 -30.02
CA ASN A 198 9.03 7.16 -30.64
C ASN A 198 7.54 7.52 -30.42
N LYS A 199 7.20 8.81 -30.38
CA LYS A 199 5.82 9.26 -30.12
C LYS A 199 4.80 8.56 -31.03
N PRO A 200 3.61 8.20 -30.51
CA PRO A 200 3.11 8.47 -29.16
C PRO A 200 3.68 7.53 -28.08
N PHE A 201 4.49 6.53 -28.43
CA PHE A 201 5.06 5.59 -27.48
C PHE A 201 6.23 6.20 -26.72
N CYS A 202 6.51 5.69 -25.52
CA CYS A 202 7.67 6.09 -24.73
C CYS A 202 8.94 5.43 -25.26
N SER A 203 10.02 6.21 -25.44
CA SER A 203 11.34 5.70 -25.81
C SER A 203 12.37 5.82 -24.68
N GLY A 204 11.93 6.02 -23.43
CA GLY A 204 12.84 6.25 -22.29
C GLY A 204 13.43 7.66 -22.18
N MET A 205 13.17 8.58 -23.13
CA MET A 205 13.73 9.94 -23.11
C MET A 205 13.44 10.75 -21.83
N HIS A 206 12.42 10.37 -21.06
CA HIS A 206 12.07 11.03 -19.80
C HIS A 206 13.21 11.01 -18.77
N TYR A 207 14.09 10.00 -18.79
CA TYR A 207 15.30 9.97 -17.96
C TYR A 207 16.30 11.07 -18.38
N TYR A 208 16.55 11.20 -19.68
CA TYR A 208 17.56 12.12 -20.22
C TYR A 208 17.12 13.59 -20.19
N VAL A 209 15.81 13.86 -20.20
CA VAL A 209 15.26 15.21 -20.02
C VAL A 209 14.86 15.50 -18.58
N GLU A 210 15.21 14.60 -17.65
CA GLU A 210 14.93 14.73 -16.22
C GLU A 210 13.47 15.09 -15.91
N PHE A 211 12.54 14.47 -16.63
CA PHE A 211 11.12 14.74 -16.46
C PHE A 211 10.70 14.34 -15.04
N ARG A 212 10.14 15.30 -14.28
CA ARG A 212 9.61 15.06 -12.94
C ARG A 212 8.11 15.29 -12.91
N ASP A 213 7.37 14.28 -12.47
CA ASP A 213 5.96 14.42 -12.13
C ASP A 213 5.51 13.33 -11.15
N PRO A 214 4.98 13.73 -9.97
CA PRO A 214 4.69 15.10 -9.55
C PRO A 214 5.97 15.91 -9.36
N VAL A 215 5.86 17.23 -9.45
CA VAL A 215 6.95 18.13 -9.08
C VAL A 215 7.21 17.90 -7.58
N PRO A 216 8.44 17.54 -7.16
CA PRO A 216 8.75 17.33 -5.75
C PRO A 216 8.47 18.61 -4.96
N ASP A 217 7.71 18.49 -3.88
CA ASP A 217 7.62 19.54 -2.87
C ASP A 217 8.84 19.44 -1.97
N ALA A 218 9.58 20.54 -1.80
CA ALA A 218 10.82 20.58 -1.03
C ALA A 218 10.60 20.30 0.46
N ASP A 219 9.39 20.55 0.96
CA ASP A 219 9.02 20.36 2.35
C ASP A 219 8.29 19.02 2.59
N HIS A 220 8.04 18.22 1.54
CA HIS A 220 7.38 16.92 1.66
C HIS A 220 8.38 15.82 2.03
N GLU A 221 8.29 15.36 3.28
CA GLU A 221 8.93 14.11 3.69
C GLU A 221 8.07 12.93 3.22
N PRO A 222 8.59 12.04 2.35
CA PRO A 222 7.81 10.91 1.86
C PRO A 222 7.49 9.96 3.00
N THR A 223 6.28 9.44 3.06
CA THR A 223 5.94 8.31 3.95
C THR A 223 6.74 7.06 3.59
N VAL A 224 6.82 6.11 4.52
CA VAL A 224 7.44 4.79 4.28
C VAL A 224 6.75 4.08 3.12
N PHE A 225 5.43 4.25 2.97
CA PHE A 225 4.64 3.74 1.85
C PHE A 225 5.07 4.34 0.51
N GLU A 226 5.21 5.67 0.43
CA GLU A 226 5.64 6.36 -0.78
C GLU A 226 7.06 5.96 -1.17
N TRP A 227 7.97 5.91 -0.18
CA TRP A 227 9.36 5.50 -0.38
C TRP A 227 9.46 4.05 -0.85
N ALA A 228 8.64 3.14 -0.28
CA ALA A 228 8.58 1.74 -0.71
C ALA A 228 8.15 1.56 -2.18
N GLY A 229 7.58 2.58 -2.83
CA GLY A 229 7.00 2.49 -4.17
C GLY A 229 5.50 2.16 -4.16
N GLY A 230 4.81 2.46 -3.05
CA GLY A 230 3.36 2.36 -2.91
C GLY A 230 2.78 0.95 -2.94
N LEU A 231 1.47 0.85 -3.18
CA LEU A 231 0.74 -0.41 -3.15
C LEU A 231 1.22 -1.42 -4.21
N PRO A 232 1.59 -1.01 -5.45
CA PRO A 232 2.14 -1.93 -6.43
C PRO A 232 3.41 -2.64 -5.94
N ALA A 233 4.32 -1.92 -5.28
CA ALA A 233 5.55 -2.50 -4.76
C ALA A 233 5.28 -3.50 -3.62
N LEU A 234 4.45 -3.10 -2.65
CA LEU A 234 4.05 -3.99 -1.54
C LEU A 234 3.29 -5.23 -2.03
N THR A 235 2.45 -5.10 -3.06
CA THR A 235 1.72 -6.23 -3.66
C THR A 235 2.68 -7.20 -4.36
N ARG A 236 3.68 -6.69 -5.09
CA ARG A 236 4.71 -7.57 -5.68
C ARG A 236 5.47 -8.35 -4.60
N MET A 237 5.88 -7.66 -3.54
CA MET A 237 6.56 -8.28 -2.40
C MET A 237 5.71 -9.38 -1.75
N THR A 238 4.45 -9.10 -1.41
CA THR A 238 3.61 -10.11 -0.75
C THR A 238 3.28 -11.27 -1.68
N ARG A 239 3.11 -11.05 -2.99
CA ARG A 239 2.97 -12.15 -3.95
C ARG A 239 4.22 -13.02 -4.02
N LEU A 240 5.41 -12.42 -4.13
CA LEU A 240 6.67 -13.19 -4.07
C LEU A 240 6.78 -14.00 -2.77
N PHE A 241 6.41 -13.40 -1.64
CA PHE A 241 6.41 -14.11 -0.37
C PHE A 241 5.46 -15.31 -0.38
N TYR A 242 4.17 -15.09 -0.65
CA TYR A 242 3.12 -16.11 -0.50
C TYR A 242 3.04 -17.11 -1.66
N GLU A 243 3.41 -16.73 -2.88
CA GLU A 243 3.27 -17.57 -4.07
C GLU A 243 4.57 -18.29 -4.45
N LYS A 244 5.73 -17.77 -4.04
CA LYS A 244 7.05 -18.38 -4.31
C LYS A 244 7.69 -18.93 -3.03
N HIS A 245 7.91 -18.09 -2.02
CA HIS A 245 8.72 -18.50 -0.86
C HIS A 245 7.98 -19.38 0.15
N VAL A 246 6.70 -19.11 0.42
CA VAL A 246 5.90 -19.87 1.40
C VAL A 246 5.65 -21.32 0.97
N PRO A 247 5.25 -21.63 -0.28
CA PRO A 247 4.99 -23.02 -0.69
C PRO A 247 6.24 -23.92 -0.65
N ASP A 248 7.41 -23.33 -0.90
CA ASP A 248 8.70 -24.03 -0.87
C ASP A 248 9.28 -24.18 0.54
N ASP A 249 8.64 -23.61 1.57
CA ASP A 249 9.14 -23.60 2.93
C ASP A 249 8.46 -24.64 3.84
N PRO A 250 9.19 -25.60 4.44
CA PRO A 250 8.59 -26.67 5.23
C PRO A 250 7.93 -26.20 6.53
N LEU A 251 8.31 -25.03 7.07
CA LEU A 251 7.70 -24.50 8.30
C LEU A 251 6.45 -23.67 8.01
N LEU A 252 6.45 -22.91 6.92
CA LEU A 252 5.37 -21.99 6.58
C LEU A 252 4.32 -22.58 5.65
N ALA A 253 4.68 -23.50 4.75
CA ALA A 253 3.72 -24.11 3.82
C ALA A 253 2.49 -24.70 4.55
N PRO A 254 2.63 -25.45 5.68
CA PRO A 254 1.47 -25.94 6.41
C PRO A 254 0.63 -24.83 7.05
N VAL A 255 1.24 -23.73 7.48
CA VAL A 255 0.56 -22.58 8.12
C VAL A 255 -0.38 -21.87 7.15
N PHE A 256 0.03 -21.79 5.88
CA PHE A 256 -0.68 -21.07 4.84
C PHE A 256 -1.38 -21.98 3.82
N ALA A 257 -1.40 -23.30 4.02
CA ALA A 257 -1.96 -24.27 3.07
C ALA A 257 -3.43 -24.00 2.68
N GLN A 258 -4.19 -23.35 3.56
CA GLN A 258 -5.61 -22.99 3.36
C GLN A 258 -5.84 -21.48 3.22
N MET A 259 -4.79 -20.70 2.94
CA MET A 259 -4.94 -19.25 2.76
C MET A 259 -5.83 -18.94 1.54
N SER A 260 -6.58 -17.85 1.60
CA SER A 260 -7.34 -17.38 0.44
C SER A 260 -6.42 -16.88 -0.66
N VAL A 261 -6.84 -17.00 -1.92
CA VAL A 261 -6.05 -16.55 -3.09
C VAL A 261 -5.75 -15.05 -3.03
N ASP A 262 -6.64 -14.25 -2.44
CA ASP A 262 -6.46 -12.80 -2.27
C ASP A 262 -5.67 -12.41 -1.00
N HIS A 263 -5.12 -13.39 -0.25
CA HIS A 263 -4.34 -13.12 0.96
C HIS A 263 -3.13 -12.19 0.73
N PRO A 264 -2.31 -12.34 -0.34
CA PRO A 264 -1.19 -11.45 -0.60
C PRO A 264 -1.62 -9.98 -0.74
N GLU A 265 -2.76 -9.74 -1.39
CA GLU A 265 -3.31 -8.41 -1.61
C GLU A 265 -3.86 -7.80 -0.33
N ARG A 266 -4.43 -8.62 0.56
CA ARG A 266 -4.87 -8.17 1.90
C ARG A 266 -3.67 -7.72 2.73
N VAL A 267 -2.59 -8.49 2.74
CA VAL A 267 -1.37 -8.13 3.50
C VAL A 267 -0.70 -6.90 2.91
N ALA A 268 -0.65 -6.74 1.58
CA ALA A 268 -0.11 -5.54 0.95
C ALA A 268 -0.90 -4.28 1.36
N LYS A 269 -2.23 -4.35 1.40
CA LYS A 269 -3.09 -3.25 1.86
C LYS A 269 -2.92 -2.95 3.35
N TRP A 270 -2.71 -3.99 4.17
CA TRP A 270 -2.40 -3.82 5.58
C TRP A 270 -1.10 -3.04 5.76
N LEU A 271 -0.02 -3.48 5.10
CA LEU A 271 1.28 -2.81 5.14
C LEU A 271 1.21 -1.39 4.58
N ALA A 272 0.44 -1.18 3.51
CA ALA A 272 0.25 0.15 2.93
C ALA A 272 -0.32 1.13 3.95
N GLU A 273 -1.39 0.75 4.65
CA GLU A 273 -2.02 1.60 5.67
C GLU A 273 -1.10 1.81 6.88
N VAL A 274 -0.38 0.77 7.31
CA VAL A 274 0.59 0.89 8.42
C VAL A 274 1.72 1.87 8.08
N PHE A 275 2.22 1.86 6.86
CA PHE A 275 3.35 2.69 6.42
C PHE A 275 2.95 4.10 5.95
N GLY A 276 1.75 4.56 6.33
CA GLY A 276 1.28 5.92 6.05
C GLY A 276 0.57 6.09 4.71
N GLY A 277 0.28 4.98 4.01
CA GLY A 277 -0.54 5.00 2.80
C GLY A 277 -2.05 5.07 3.08
N PRO A 278 -2.89 5.04 2.02
CA PRO A 278 -4.34 5.11 2.17
C PRO A 278 -4.93 3.96 2.98
N ARG A 279 -6.14 4.17 3.53
CA ARG A 279 -6.88 3.22 4.38
C ARG A 279 -7.47 2.02 3.61
N TYR A 280 -6.66 1.34 2.81
CA TYR A 280 -7.10 0.25 1.95
C TYR A 280 -7.56 -0.98 2.73
N TYR A 281 -6.93 -1.25 3.89
CA TYR A 281 -7.26 -2.43 4.67
C TYR A 281 -8.47 -2.18 5.56
N SER A 282 -8.41 -1.13 6.38
CA SER A 282 -9.45 -0.88 7.39
C SER A 282 -10.82 -0.62 6.78
N THR A 283 -10.89 0.16 5.69
CA THR A 283 -12.14 0.45 4.99
C THR A 283 -12.77 -0.80 4.38
N ARG A 284 -11.99 -1.77 3.91
CA ARG A 284 -12.51 -2.96 3.20
C ARG A 284 -12.66 -4.20 4.08
N TYR A 285 -11.76 -4.39 5.04
CA TYR A 285 -11.64 -5.63 5.81
C TYR A 285 -11.91 -5.44 7.31
N GLY A 286 -12.07 -4.21 7.81
CA GLY A 286 -12.46 -3.96 9.20
C GLY A 286 -11.31 -3.74 10.19
N GLY A 287 -10.09 -3.52 9.68
CA GLY A 287 -8.96 -3.02 10.48
C GLY A 287 -8.36 -4.04 11.45
N TYR A 288 -7.72 -3.55 12.51
CA TYR A 288 -6.93 -4.36 13.44
C TYR A 288 -7.70 -5.55 14.04
N ASN A 289 -8.94 -5.32 14.48
CA ASN A 289 -9.79 -6.37 15.08
C ASN A 289 -9.97 -7.56 14.12
N ARG A 290 -10.19 -7.29 12.82
CA ARG A 290 -10.28 -8.36 11.81
C ARG A 290 -8.96 -9.10 11.70
N MET A 291 -7.85 -8.38 11.54
CA MET A 291 -6.53 -8.97 11.36
C MET A 291 -6.17 -9.91 12.51
N VAL A 292 -6.38 -9.48 13.76
CA VAL A 292 -6.12 -10.32 14.94
C VAL A 292 -7.03 -11.54 14.98
N GLY A 293 -8.31 -11.39 14.64
CA GLY A 293 -9.25 -12.52 14.53
C GLY A 293 -8.76 -13.63 13.59
N GLU A 294 -8.01 -13.27 12.53
CA GLU A 294 -7.40 -14.24 11.61
C GLU A 294 -6.16 -14.96 12.19
N HIS A 295 -5.66 -14.55 13.35
CA HIS A 295 -4.48 -15.13 14.01
C HIS A 295 -4.82 -15.96 15.25
N ILE A 296 -5.94 -15.66 15.92
CA ILE A 296 -6.35 -16.33 17.16
C ILE A 296 -6.43 -17.85 16.98
N GLY A 297 -5.88 -18.58 17.95
CA GLY A 297 -5.96 -20.04 18.01
C GLY A 297 -5.07 -20.78 17.01
N LYS A 298 -4.22 -20.08 16.24
CA LYS A 298 -3.30 -20.72 15.28
C LYS A 298 -2.05 -21.32 15.91
N GLY A 299 -1.74 -21.01 17.17
CA GLY A 299 -0.61 -21.60 17.91
C GLY A 299 0.74 -21.43 17.20
N LEU A 300 1.00 -20.23 16.66
CA LEU A 300 2.24 -19.95 15.92
C LEU A 300 3.44 -20.09 16.85
N THR A 301 4.50 -20.72 16.34
CA THR A 301 5.75 -20.96 17.07
C THR A 301 6.80 -19.88 16.77
N GLU A 302 7.78 -19.73 17.65
CA GLU A 302 8.91 -18.82 17.43
C GLU A 302 9.72 -19.19 16.17
N ALA A 303 9.85 -20.49 15.87
CA ALA A 303 10.52 -20.94 14.65
C ALA A 303 9.78 -20.51 13.38
N GLN A 304 8.45 -20.64 13.37
CA GLN A 304 7.61 -20.14 12.26
C GLN A 304 7.70 -18.62 12.14
N ARG A 305 7.66 -17.89 13.25
CA ARG A 305 7.79 -16.43 13.26
C ARG A 305 9.11 -15.96 12.67
N ALA A 306 10.23 -16.48 13.18
CA ALA A 306 11.56 -16.11 12.71
C ALA A 306 11.72 -16.41 11.22
N ARG A 307 11.17 -17.55 10.76
CA ARG A 307 11.19 -17.91 9.34
C ARG A 307 10.33 -16.98 8.48
N TRP A 308 9.13 -16.64 8.95
CA TRP A 308 8.23 -15.69 8.30
C TRP A 308 8.89 -14.32 8.12
N ALA A 309 9.48 -13.78 9.19
CA ALA A 309 10.16 -12.49 9.15
C ALA A 309 11.33 -12.48 8.16
N SER A 310 12.18 -13.52 8.19
CA SER A 310 13.32 -13.65 7.28
C SER A 310 12.88 -13.72 5.81
N LEU A 311 11.85 -14.51 5.50
CA LEU A 311 11.36 -14.67 4.13
C LEU A 311 10.61 -13.42 3.63
N MET A 312 9.94 -12.66 4.51
CA MET A 312 9.37 -11.36 4.15
C MET A 312 10.45 -10.35 3.74
N CYS A 313 11.54 -10.24 4.51
CA CYS A 313 12.67 -9.37 4.15
C CYS A 313 13.33 -9.80 2.83
N LYS A 314 13.49 -11.12 2.62
CA LYS A 314 13.98 -11.66 1.34
C LYS A 314 13.05 -11.28 0.18
N ALA A 315 11.74 -11.43 0.35
CA ALA A 315 10.76 -11.07 -0.66
C ALA A 315 10.76 -9.56 -0.96
N ALA A 316 11.01 -8.71 0.04
CA ALA A 316 11.14 -7.26 -0.16
C ALA A 316 12.33 -6.93 -1.09
N GLN A 317 13.48 -7.56 -0.84
CA GLN A 317 14.68 -7.39 -1.69
C GLN A 317 14.43 -7.90 -3.11
N GLU A 318 13.87 -9.10 -3.28
CA GLU A 318 13.54 -9.65 -4.60
C GLU A 318 12.47 -8.83 -5.36
N ALA A 319 11.58 -8.14 -4.63
CA ALA A 319 10.57 -7.26 -5.22
C ALA A 319 11.12 -5.89 -5.66
N GLY A 320 12.38 -5.60 -5.35
CA GLY A 320 13.03 -4.32 -5.63
C GLY A 320 12.53 -3.18 -4.73
N LEU A 321 12.14 -3.47 -3.49
CA LEU A 321 11.92 -2.40 -2.50
C LEU A 321 13.26 -1.70 -2.20
N PRO A 322 13.22 -0.45 -1.69
CA PRO A 322 14.44 0.30 -1.37
C PRO A 322 15.39 -0.47 -0.45
N ASN A 323 16.68 -0.28 -0.66
CA ASN A 323 17.76 -0.96 0.07
C ASN A 323 18.66 -0.01 0.86
N ASP A 324 18.28 1.27 0.94
CA ASP A 324 18.91 2.25 1.82
C ASP A 324 18.73 1.87 3.30
N ALA A 325 19.64 2.35 4.14
CA ALA A 325 19.71 1.94 5.55
C ALA A 325 18.48 2.38 6.33
N GLU A 326 17.96 3.56 6.00
CA GLU A 326 16.79 4.19 6.59
C GLU A 326 15.54 3.32 6.37
N PHE A 327 15.25 2.96 5.12
CA PHE A 327 14.11 2.09 4.79
C PHE A 327 14.26 0.70 5.38
N GLN A 328 15.44 0.08 5.26
CA GLN A 328 15.66 -1.28 5.77
C GLN A 328 15.48 -1.33 7.30
N SER A 329 15.95 -0.32 8.02
CA SER A 329 15.75 -0.20 9.48
C SER A 329 14.27 -0.17 9.86
N VAL A 330 13.51 0.72 9.22
CA VAL A 330 12.08 0.91 9.51
C VAL A 330 11.28 -0.34 9.13
N PHE A 331 11.50 -0.88 7.93
CA PHE A 331 10.80 -2.08 7.46
C PHE A 331 11.08 -3.29 8.35
N HIS A 332 12.35 -3.55 8.68
CA HIS A 332 12.73 -4.70 9.53
C HIS A 332 12.16 -4.56 10.94
N SER A 333 12.20 -3.37 11.53
CA SER A 333 11.68 -3.13 12.87
C SER A 333 10.18 -3.43 12.97
N TYR A 334 9.40 -3.02 11.96
CA TYR A 334 7.98 -3.33 11.89
C TYR A 334 7.71 -4.82 11.70
N ILE A 335 8.40 -5.48 10.75
CA ILE A 335 8.25 -6.92 10.49
C ILE A 335 8.56 -7.73 11.75
N GLU A 336 9.63 -7.37 12.46
CA GLU A 336 10.01 -8.00 13.72
C GLU A 336 8.94 -7.78 14.80
N TRP A 337 8.53 -6.52 15.01
CA TRP A 337 7.52 -6.17 16.02
C TRP A 337 6.17 -6.86 15.75
N GLY A 338 5.65 -6.74 14.53
CA GLY A 338 4.35 -7.29 14.12
C GLY A 338 4.32 -8.82 14.17
N SER A 339 5.40 -9.48 13.76
CA SER A 339 5.49 -10.95 13.80
C SER A 339 5.45 -11.49 15.24
N ARG A 340 6.04 -10.78 16.21
CA ARG A 340 5.96 -11.16 17.63
C ARG A 340 4.54 -11.04 18.17
N LEU A 341 3.82 -9.98 17.79
CA LEU A 341 2.40 -9.83 18.15
C LEU A 341 1.54 -10.92 17.52
N ALA A 342 1.84 -11.35 16.29
CA ALA A 342 1.13 -12.46 15.66
C ALA A 342 1.30 -13.77 16.47
N VAL A 343 2.50 -14.06 16.99
CA VAL A 343 2.73 -15.20 17.90
C VAL A 343 1.89 -15.06 19.16
N GLU A 344 1.97 -13.92 19.86
CA GLU A 344 1.22 -13.68 21.09
C GLU A 344 -0.29 -13.82 20.88
N ASN A 345 -0.84 -13.20 19.84
CA ASN A 345 -2.27 -13.25 19.53
C ASN A 345 -2.76 -14.63 19.09
N SER A 346 -1.85 -15.51 18.63
CA SER A 346 -2.22 -16.85 18.17
C SER A 346 -2.35 -17.91 19.26
N GLN A 347 -1.91 -17.60 20.48
CA GLN A 347 -1.93 -18.56 21.58
C GLN A 347 -3.36 -18.85 22.04
N ALA A 348 -3.58 -20.05 22.59
CA ALA A 348 -4.91 -20.49 23.03
C ALA A 348 -5.50 -19.65 24.17
N ASN A 349 -4.64 -19.04 25.01
CA ASN A 349 -5.01 -18.17 26.12
C ASN A 349 -4.87 -16.68 25.79
N ALA A 350 -4.80 -16.32 24.51
CA ALA A 350 -4.69 -14.91 24.11
C ALA A 350 -6.01 -14.16 24.29
N HIS A 351 -5.93 -13.01 24.96
CA HIS A 351 -6.99 -12.03 25.17
C HIS A 351 -6.55 -10.67 24.60
N PRO A 352 -6.51 -10.52 23.26
CA PRO A 352 -6.11 -9.27 22.64
C PRO A 352 -7.03 -8.11 23.06
N PRO A 353 -6.50 -6.91 23.36
CA PRO A 353 -7.32 -5.75 23.68
C PRO A 353 -8.32 -5.45 22.56
N ALA A 354 -9.57 -5.20 22.94
CA ALA A 354 -10.62 -4.83 22.00
C ALA A 354 -10.38 -3.41 21.46
N ASN A 355 -10.72 -3.19 20.18
CA ASN A 355 -10.75 -1.86 19.55
C ASN A 355 -9.39 -1.13 19.49
N MET A 356 -8.30 -1.88 19.37
CA MET A 356 -6.99 -1.28 19.10
C MET A 356 -7.00 -0.58 17.73
N PRO A 357 -6.39 0.61 17.62
CA PRO A 357 -6.27 1.31 16.35
C PRO A 357 -5.38 0.52 15.37
N MET A 358 -5.48 0.86 14.09
CA MET A 358 -4.48 0.42 13.11
C MET A 358 -3.09 0.88 13.56
N PRO A 359 -2.06 0.02 13.49
CA PRO A 359 -0.69 0.45 13.72
C PRO A 359 -0.29 1.53 12.71
N SER A 360 0.50 2.49 13.16
CA SER A 360 1.15 3.48 12.30
C SER A 360 2.65 3.34 12.49
N TRP A 361 3.40 3.31 11.40
CA TRP A 361 4.84 3.10 11.40
C TRP A 361 5.53 4.04 10.40
N GLY A 362 6.25 5.03 10.94
CA GLY A 362 6.98 6.05 10.20
C GLY A 362 8.50 5.97 10.43
N TRP A 363 9.22 7.00 10.00
CA TRP A 363 10.68 7.09 10.08
C TRP A 363 11.23 7.20 11.50
N ASP A 364 10.44 7.75 12.41
CA ASP A 364 10.82 8.11 13.79
C ASP A 364 10.33 7.08 14.83
N THR A 365 9.78 5.95 14.41
CA THR A 365 8.97 5.12 15.31
C THR A 365 9.79 4.17 16.18
N ALA A 366 9.77 4.41 17.50
CA ALA A 366 9.83 3.37 18.52
C ALA A 366 8.41 3.25 19.13
N VAL A 367 7.90 2.04 19.36
CA VAL A 367 6.51 1.75 19.82
C VAL A 367 6.27 2.14 21.28
N GLY A 368 6.93 3.21 21.74
CA GLY A 368 7.02 3.63 23.13
C GLY A 368 8.03 2.82 23.96
N PRO A 369 8.25 3.21 25.22
CA PRO A 369 9.11 2.49 26.14
C PRO A 369 8.53 1.09 26.49
N PRO A 370 9.35 0.16 27.01
CA PRO A 370 8.87 -1.14 27.49
C PRO A 370 7.64 -1.00 28.41
N GLY A 371 6.59 -1.78 28.13
CA GLY A 371 5.33 -1.75 28.88
C GLY A 371 4.28 -0.75 28.35
N SER A 372 4.57 -0.01 27.28
CA SER A 372 3.60 0.87 26.61
C SER A 372 2.39 0.12 26.01
N ARG A 373 2.54 -1.18 25.73
CA ARG A 373 1.49 -2.03 25.15
C ARG A 373 0.86 -2.96 26.19
N VAL A 374 -0.44 -3.20 26.04
CA VAL A 374 -1.12 -4.29 26.75
C VAL A 374 -0.87 -5.59 25.99
N SER A 375 -0.25 -6.57 26.64
CA SER A 375 0.00 -7.89 26.06
C SER A 375 -1.31 -8.67 25.93
N ALA A 376 -1.50 -9.38 24.82
CA ALA A 376 -2.61 -10.32 24.67
C ALA A 376 -2.51 -11.50 25.65
N LEU A 377 -1.33 -11.75 26.23
CA LEU A 377 -1.11 -12.78 27.24
C LEU A 377 -1.14 -12.22 28.67
N ALA A 378 -1.42 -10.93 28.84
CA ALA A 378 -1.64 -10.38 30.16
C ALA A 378 -2.78 -11.15 30.83
N ALA A 379 -2.65 -11.43 32.13
CA ALA A 379 -3.77 -11.93 32.91
C ALA A 379 -4.97 -11.00 32.66
N PRO A 380 -6.20 -11.54 32.49
CA PRO A 380 -7.39 -10.71 32.47
C PRO A 380 -7.27 -9.73 33.64
N ALA A 381 -7.48 -8.43 33.38
CA ALA A 381 -7.58 -7.49 34.48
C ALA A 381 -8.50 -8.14 35.53
N GLU A 382 -8.06 -8.19 36.79
CA GLU A 382 -8.88 -8.72 37.88
C GLU A 382 -10.31 -8.27 37.63
N ALA A 383 -11.21 -9.25 37.50
CA ALA A 383 -12.58 -9.06 37.04
C ALA A 383 -13.13 -7.74 37.59
N ASP A 384 -13.68 -6.91 36.69
CA ASP A 384 -14.34 -5.64 37.01
C ASP A 384 -14.87 -5.69 38.46
N GLU A 385 -14.33 -4.82 39.32
CA GLU A 385 -14.95 -4.54 40.61
C GLU A 385 -16.46 -4.42 40.34
N PRO A 386 -17.32 -5.11 41.10
CA PRO A 386 -18.75 -5.20 40.80
C PRO A 386 -19.28 -3.80 40.50
N ALA A 387 -19.99 -3.67 39.38
CA ALA A 387 -20.44 -2.38 38.87
C ALA A 387 -21.03 -1.56 40.03
N PRO A 388 -20.60 -0.30 40.21
CA PRO A 388 -21.01 0.49 41.36
C PRO A 388 -22.53 0.62 41.38
N SER A 389 -23.14 0.35 42.54
CA SER A 389 -24.57 0.55 42.74
C SER A 389 -24.90 2.03 42.59
N LEU A 390 -25.75 2.38 41.63
CA LEU A 390 -26.21 3.75 41.44
C LEU A 390 -27.40 4.02 42.37
N PRO A 391 -27.49 5.22 42.97
CA PRO A 391 -28.61 5.59 43.81
C PRO A 391 -29.91 5.63 42.98
N GLY A 392 -31.04 5.34 43.63
CA GLY A 392 -32.35 5.50 43.02
C GLY A 392 -32.66 6.94 42.57
N PRO A 393 -33.70 7.16 41.75
CA PRO A 393 -34.07 8.50 41.25
C PRO A 393 -34.31 9.54 42.38
N ASP A 394 -34.85 9.09 43.51
CA ASP A 394 -35.20 9.94 44.66
C ASP A 394 -34.21 9.82 45.83
N GLU A 395 -33.14 9.03 45.67
CA GLU A 395 -32.12 8.82 46.70
C GLU A 395 -30.96 9.81 46.54
N ALA A 396 -30.63 10.57 47.58
CA ALA A 396 -29.49 11.48 47.55
C ALA A 396 -28.16 10.69 47.41
N PRO A 397 -27.35 10.94 46.37
CA PRO A 397 -26.02 10.30 46.27
C PRO A 397 -25.15 10.72 47.46
N GLY A 398 -24.30 9.83 47.96
CA GLY A 398 -23.36 10.09 49.06
C GLY A 398 -21.96 9.67 48.62
N PHE A 399 -20.91 10.27 49.17
CA PHE A 399 -19.56 10.05 48.66
C PHE A 399 -19.11 8.59 48.83
N ALA A 400 -19.21 8.05 50.04
CA ALA A 400 -18.72 6.70 50.32
C ALA A 400 -19.48 5.61 49.54
N ALA A 401 -20.81 5.75 49.44
CA ALA A 401 -21.70 4.75 48.84
C ALA A 401 -21.80 4.88 47.32
N HIS A 402 -21.75 6.10 46.78
CA HIS A 402 -22.17 6.37 45.41
C HIS A 402 -21.11 7.06 44.55
N ILE A 403 -20.18 7.85 45.11
CA ILE A 403 -19.19 8.59 44.31
C ILE A 403 -17.84 7.89 44.27
N LYS A 404 -17.31 7.50 45.43
CA LYS A 404 -16.04 6.78 45.53
C LYS A 404 -16.01 5.51 44.66
N PRO A 405 -17.07 4.68 44.60
CA PRO A 405 -17.09 3.49 43.75
C PRO A 405 -17.12 3.78 42.23
N LEU A 406 -17.42 5.01 41.80
CA LEU A 406 -17.39 5.37 40.39
C LEU A 406 -15.96 5.52 39.86
N PHE A 407 -14.98 5.79 40.74
CA PHE A 407 -13.56 5.88 40.39
C PHE A 407 -12.86 4.54 40.60
N ARG A 408 -12.33 3.96 39.53
CA ARG A 408 -11.63 2.66 39.58
C ARG A 408 -10.27 2.83 40.26
N ALA A 409 -9.71 1.74 40.76
CA ALA A 409 -8.34 1.73 41.30
C ALA A 409 -7.29 2.28 40.30
N ARG A 410 -7.48 2.04 38.99
CA ARG A 410 -6.65 2.63 37.92
C ARG A 410 -6.79 4.14 37.85
N ASP A 411 -8.01 4.67 37.91
CA ASP A 411 -8.28 6.11 37.83
C ASP A 411 -7.59 6.84 38.99
N ARG A 412 -7.72 6.29 40.21
CA ARG A 412 -7.02 6.79 41.41
C ARG A 412 -5.51 6.77 41.22
N ARG A 413 -4.93 5.67 40.75
CA ARG A 413 -3.48 5.60 40.49
C ARG A 413 -3.02 6.65 39.48
N SER A 414 -3.79 6.86 38.41
CA SER A 414 -3.48 7.86 37.39
C SER A 414 -3.59 9.29 37.89
N MET A 415 -4.45 9.57 38.87
CA MET A 415 -4.65 10.92 39.42
C MET A 415 -3.85 11.22 40.69
N ARG A 416 -3.23 10.20 41.31
CA ARG A 416 -2.47 10.32 42.57
C ARG A 416 -1.38 11.40 42.59
N PHE A 417 -0.88 11.82 41.42
CA PHE A 417 0.09 12.91 41.31
C PHE A 417 -0.53 14.31 41.56
N ALA A 418 -1.85 14.45 41.40
CA ALA A 418 -2.59 15.68 41.62
C ALA A 418 -3.37 15.63 42.94
N PHE A 419 -4.26 14.65 43.10
CA PHE A 419 -5.09 14.45 44.30
C PHE A 419 -5.66 13.02 44.35
N ASP A 420 -6.23 12.61 45.48
CA ASP A 420 -6.77 11.27 45.69
C ASP A 420 -8.27 11.18 45.38
N LEU A 421 -8.62 10.50 44.28
CA LEU A 421 -10.02 10.27 43.89
C LEU A 421 -10.85 9.43 44.87
N TRP A 422 -10.24 8.85 45.90
CA TRP A 422 -10.95 8.16 46.99
C TRP A 422 -10.96 8.96 48.32
N SER A 423 -10.45 10.19 48.32
CA SER A 423 -10.57 11.17 49.41
C SER A 423 -11.80 12.03 49.19
N TYR A 424 -12.69 12.08 50.19
CA TYR A 424 -13.89 12.92 50.15
C TYR A 424 -13.52 14.40 49.97
N ASP A 425 -12.56 14.88 50.75
CA ASP A 425 -12.14 16.27 50.75
C ASP A 425 -11.57 16.68 49.38
N ASP A 426 -10.69 15.85 48.80
CA ASP A 426 -10.09 16.11 47.49
C ASP A 426 -11.14 16.13 46.37
N VAL A 427 -12.06 15.16 46.37
CA VAL A 427 -13.10 15.07 45.34
C VAL A 427 -14.11 16.20 45.47
N ARG A 428 -14.48 16.61 46.70
CA ARG A 428 -15.34 17.76 46.96
C ARG A 428 -14.67 19.06 46.53
N GLU A 429 -13.40 19.27 46.88
CA GLU A 429 -12.63 20.47 46.53
C GLU A 429 -12.52 20.66 45.01
N HIS A 430 -12.41 19.56 44.27
CA HIS A 430 -12.23 19.58 42.81
C HIS A 430 -13.48 19.18 42.02
N ALA A 431 -14.66 19.14 42.63
CA ALA A 431 -15.84 18.51 42.07
C ALA A 431 -16.25 19.08 40.69
N ASP A 432 -16.26 20.41 40.54
CA ASP A 432 -16.61 21.07 39.28
C ASP A 432 -15.59 20.79 38.16
N ALA A 433 -14.30 20.76 38.50
CA ALA A 433 -13.22 20.47 37.55
C ALA A 433 -13.25 19.00 37.10
N ILE A 434 -13.55 18.09 38.04
CA ILE A 434 -13.77 16.67 37.78
C ILE A 434 -14.97 16.49 36.85
N LEU A 435 -16.12 17.08 37.18
CA LEU A 435 -17.33 17.00 36.35
C LEU A 435 -17.10 17.55 34.94
N GLY A 436 -16.38 18.68 34.81
CA GLY A 436 -16.03 19.26 33.52
C GLY A 436 -15.19 18.32 32.64
N ARG A 437 -14.21 17.63 33.22
CA ARG A 437 -13.36 16.66 32.51
C ARG A 437 -14.06 15.33 32.19
N ILE A 438 -15.02 14.92 33.01
CA ILE A 438 -15.82 13.74 32.71
C ILE A 438 -16.81 14.04 31.58
N ARG A 439 -17.48 15.21 31.59
CA ARG A 439 -18.42 15.63 30.55
C ARG A 439 -17.78 15.77 29.17
N ASN A 440 -16.55 16.27 29.10
CA ASN A 440 -15.84 16.41 27.84
C ASN A 440 -15.12 15.12 27.39
N GLY A 441 -15.27 14.02 28.13
CA GLY A 441 -14.69 12.71 27.82
C GLY A 441 -13.17 12.61 27.98
N SER A 442 -12.52 13.62 28.58
CA SER A 442 -11.06 13.61 28.81
C SER A 442 -10.66 12.83 30.07
N MET A 443 -11.62 12.43 30.90
CA MET A 443 -11.40 11.60 32.06
C MET A 443 -12.48 10.50 32.19
N PRO A 444 -12.09 9.23 32.39
CA PRO A 444 -10.72 8.71 32.44
C PRO A 444 -10.07 8.59 31.04
N CYS A 445 -8.74 8.53 31.02
CA CYS A 445 -7.93 8.51 29.78
C CYS A 445 -8.16 7.29 28.86
N ASP A 446 -8.90 6.29 29.32
CA ASP A 446 -9.19 5.03 28.63
C ASP A 446 -10.67 4.86 28.26
N GLY A 447 -11.52 5.90 28.39
CA GLY A 447 -12.89 5.91 27.89
C GLY A 447 -13.84 6.82 28.67
N ALA A 448 -14.84 7.38 28.00
CA ALA A 448 -15.82 8.27 28.64
C ALA A 448 -16.77 7.52 29.60
N TRP A 449 -17.27 8.22 30.63
CA TRP A 449 -18.30 7.67 31.52
C TRP A 449 -19.66 7.55 30.83
N PRO A 450 -20.45 6.51 31.15
CA PRO A 450 -21.87 6.46 30.80
C PRO A 450 -22.65 7.63 31.41
N ALA A 451 -23.70 8.09 30.71
CA ALA A 451 -24.47 9.27 31.10
C ALA A 451 -25.09 9.15 32.50
N GLU A 452 -25.50 7.95 32.89
CA GLU A 452 -26.06 7.65 34.20
C GLU A 452 -25.06 7.86 35.35
N ARG A 453 -23.76 7.63 35.14
CA ARG A 453 -22.73 7.90 36.17
C ARG A 453 -22.42 9.39 36.29
N ILE A 454 -22.44 10.10 35.16
CA ILE A 454 -22.28 11.56 35.12
C ILE A 454 -23.43 12.22 35.90
N ALA A 455 -24.66 11.76 35.67
CA ALA A 455 -25.84 12.26 36.38
C ALA A 455 -25.76 12.06 37.90
N VAL A 456 -25.18 10.95 38.38
CA VAL A 456 -24.98 10.72 39.82
C VAL A 456 -23.99 11.70 40.44
N LEU A 457 -22.86 11.98 39.76
CA LEU A 457 -21.89 12.97 40.22
C LEU A 457 -22.49 14.38 40.22
N GLU A 458 -23.25 14.73 39.18
CA GLU A 458 -23.95 16.02 39.10
C GLU A 458 -24.94 16.21 40.26
N ARG A 459 -25.79 15.21 40.51
CA ARG A 459 -26.73 15.22 41.64
C ARG A 459 -26.02 15.33 43.00
N TRP A 460 -24.86 14.72 43.15
CA TRP A 460 -24.05 14.83 44.37
C TRP A 460 -23.51 16.25 44.57
N ILE A 461 -23.04 16.90 43.50
CA ILE A 461 -22.56 18.28 43.52
C ILE A 461 -23.71 19.24 43.82
N GLU A 462 -24.86 19.09 43.15
CA GLU A 462 -26.08 19.87 43.37
C GLU A 462 -26.59 19.74 44.82
N ALA A 463 -26.47 18.55 45.41
CA ALA A 463 -26.81 18.29 46.81
C ALA A 463 -25.76 18.84 47.81
N SER A 464 -24.81 19.66 47.37
CA SER A 464 -23.72 20.20 48.19
C SER A 464 -22.76 19.15 48.75
N CYS A 465 -22.48 18.10 47.97
CA CYS A 465 -21.47 17.07 48.23
C CYS A 465 -21.61 16.37 49.59
N PRO A 466 -22.74 15.70 49.88
CA PRO A 466 -22.92 14.93 51.12
C PRO A 466 -21.92 13.77 51.22
N GLU A 467 -21.40 13.50 52.42
CA GLU A 467 -20.40 12.45 52.66
C GLU A 467 -20.95 11.02 52.46
#